data_AF-A0A0L0EZU7-F1
#
_entry.id   AF-A0A0L0EZU7-F1
#
_cell.length_a   1.000
_cell.length_b   1.000
_cell.length_c   1.000
_cell.angle_alpha   90.00
_cell.angle_beta   90.00
_cell.angle_gamma   90.00
#
_symmetry.space_group_name_H-M   'P 1'
#
loop_
_entity.id
_entity.type
_entity.pdbx_description
1 polymer ?
#
loop_
_entity_poly.entity_id
_entity_poly.type
_entity_poly.pdbx_seq_one_letter_code
_entity_poly.pdbx_strand_id
1 'polypeptide(L)' 'FERVTGFTHEETVGRNCRFLQGPRSEEKSIALIRNAISTGVECKTSISNYTKDGKCFINLLTMHPVFNKK' A
#
# COMPACT_ATOMS: atom_id res chain seq x y z
N PHE A 1 -4.27 9.53 5.65
CA PHE A 1 -4.30 8.07 5.76
C PHE A 1 -5.45 7.63 6.66
N GLU A 2 -5.41 7.96 7.95
CA GLU A 2 -6.40 7.53 8.95
C GLU A 2 -7.85 7.82 8.57
N ARG A 3 -8.14 9.05 8.09
CA ARG A 3 -9.51 9.41 7.65
C ARG A 3 -10.06 8.54 6.52
N VAL A 4 -9.18 7.99 5.67
CA VAL A 4 -9.58 7.17 4.52
C VAL A 4 -9.66 5.70 4.90
N THR A 5 -8.67 5.22 5.66
CA THR A 5 -8.54 3.79 5.97
C THR A 5 -9.22 3.39 7.28
N GLY A 6 -9.51 4.34 8.17
CA GLY A 6 -10.08 4.11 9.50
C GLY A 6 -9.08 3.58 10.53
N PHE A 7 -7.82 3.34 10.16
CA PHE A 7 -6.77 2.92 11.07
C PHE A 7 -6.06 4.13 11.68
N THR A 8 -5.83 4.10 12.99
CA THR A 8 -5.10 5.13 13.74
C THR A 8 -3.59 5.05 13.53
N HIS A 9 -2.87 6.11 13.88
CA HIS A 9 -1.41 6.17 13.86
C HIS A 9 -0.79 5.00 14.63
N GLU A 10 -1.26 4.76 15.84
CA GLU A 10 -0.78 3.70 16.74
C GLU A 10 -0.99 2.31 16.13
N GLU A 11 -2.06 2.12 15.35
CA GLU A 11 -2.36 0.86 14.67
C GLU A 11 -1.55 0.65 13.38
N THR A 12 -0.85 1.67 12.87
CA THR A 12 -0.23 1.66 11.55
C THR A 12 1.29 1.74 11.58
N VAL A 13 1.86 2.50 12.52
CA VAL A 13 3.31 2.61 12.66
C VAL A 13 3.94 1.25 12.99
N GLY A 14 5.08 0.97 12.37
CA GLY A 14 5.81 -0.29 12.55
C GLY A 14 5.20 -1.50 11.84
N ARG A 15 4.08 -1.33 11.13
CA ARG A 15 3.43 -2.40 10.38
C ARG A 15 3.56 -2.17 8.88
N ASN A 16 3.77 -3.26 8.15
CA ASN A 16 3.77 -3.20 6.70
C ASN A 16 2.36 -2.91 6.17
N CYS A 17 2.22 -1.99 5.22
CA CYS A 17 0.94 -1.55 4.65
C CYS A 17 0.09 -2.65 4.00
N ARG A 18 0.60 -3.89 3.84
CA ARG A 18 -0.19 -5.03 3.35
C ARG A 18 -1.43 -5.34 4.19
N PHE A 19 -1.56 -4.81 5.42
CA PHE A 19 -2.79 -4.96 6.20
C PHE A 19 -4.02 -4.32 5.53
N LEU A 20 -3.82 -3.45 4.53
CA LEU A 20 -4.91 -2.91 3.70
C LEU A 20 -5.34 -3.86 2.58
N GLN A 21 -4.62 -4.96 2.33
CA GLN A 21 -4.95 -5.93 1.29
C GLN A 21 -6.02 -6.91 1.78
N GLY A 22 -6.78 -7.47 0.85
CA GLY A 22 -7.85 -8.43 1.15
C GLY A 22 -8.23 -9.26 -0.08
N PRO A 23 -9.39 -9.94 -0.07
CA PRO A 23 -9.73 -10.95 -1.08
C PRO A 23 -9.76 -10.49 -2.54
N ARG A 24 -10.00 -9.18 -2.78
CA ARG A 24 -10.02 -8.59 -4.12
C ARG A 24 -8.70 -7.92 -4.52
N SER A 25 -7.71 -7.86 -3.62
CA SER A 25 -6.41 -7.29 -3.97
C SER A 25 -5.75 -8.11 -5.07
N GLU A 26 -5.34 -7.43 -6.12
CA GLU A 26 -4.91 -8.04 -7.36
C GLU A 26 -3.47 -8.54 -7.24
N GLU A 27 -3.24 -9.84 -7.39
CA GLU A 27 -1.91 -10.46 -7.32
C GLU A 27 -0.88 -9.79 -8.23
N LYS A 28 -1.32 -9.33 -9.41
CA LYS A 28 -0.48 -8.59 -10.36
C LYS A 28 0.00 -7.26 -9.77
N SER A 29 -0.89 -6.50 -9.15
CA SER A 29 -0.55 -5.22 -8.50
C SER A 29 0.36 -5.46 -7.30
N ILE A 30 0.10 -6.49 -6.50
CA ILE A 30 0.95 -6.89 -5.37
C ILE A 30 2.37 -7.26 -5.85
N ALA A 31 2.47 -8.06 -6.91
CA ALA A 31 3.75 -8.47 -7.50
C ALA A 31 4.53 -7.26 -8.04
N LEU A 32 3.86 -6.31 -8.69
CA LEU A 32 4.47 -5.07 -9.18
C LEU A 32 5.03 -4.23 -8.03
N ILE A 33 4.25 -4.03 -6.96
CA ILE A 33 4.70 -3.32 -5.76
C ILE A 33 5.92 -4.01 -5.14
N ARG A 34 5.87 -5.33 -4.99
CA ARG A 34 6.98 -6.12 -4.41
C ARG A 34 8.25 -5.98 -5.24
N ASN A 35 8.14 -6.06 -6.56
CA ASN A 35 9.28 -5.89 -7.46
C ASN A 35 9.87 -4.48 -7.31
N ALA A 36 9.05 -3.44 -7.34
CA ALA A 36 9.53 -2.06 -7.21
C ALA A 36 10.24 -1.79 -5.88
N ILE A 37 9.76 -2.37 -4.77
CA ILE A 37 10.46 -2.33 -3.48
C ILE A 37 11.82 -3.03 -3.57
N SER A 38 11.87 -4.22 -4.17
CA SER A 38 13.11 -5.01 -4.25
C SER A 38 14.19 -4.39 -5.17
N THR A 39 13.77 -3.66 -6.20
CA THR A 39 14.65 -3.03 -7.18
C THR A 39 14.90 -1.55 -6.89
N GLY A 40 14.21 -0.97 -5.92
CA GLY A 40 14.36 0.43 -5.55
C GLY A 40 13.95 1.39 -6.66
N VAL A 41 12.88 1.07 -7.39
CA VAL A 41 12.35 1.90 -8.50
C VAL A 41 10.94 2.43 -8.20
N GLU A 42 10.51 3.42 -8.96
CA GLU A 42 9.14 3.95 -8.88
C GLU A 42 8.09 2.89 -9.26
N CYS A 43 6.93 2.95 -8.61
CA CYS A 43 5.75 2.16 -8.95
C CYS A 43 4.49 3.00 -8.99
N LYS A 44 3.66 2.79 -10.02
CA LYS A 44 2.30 3.31 -10.13
C LYS A 44 1.36 2.16 -10.46
N THR A 45 0.33 1.95 -9.64
CA THR A 45 -0.64 0.86 -9.84
C THR A 45 -1.97 1.18 -9.19
N SER A 46 -3.04 0.51 -9.64
CA SER A 46 -4.30 0.44 -8.92
C SER A 46 -4.38 -0.88 -8.16
N ILE A 47 -4.81 -0.83 -6.90
CA ILE A 47 -5.02 -2.01 -6.06
C ILE A 47 -6.27 -1.86 -5.22
N SER A 48 -7.07 -2.93 -5.12
CA SER A 48 -8.19 -3.01 -4.20
C SER A 48 -7.68 -3.07 -2.75
N ASN A 49 -8.05 -2.10 -1.93
CA ASN A 49 -7.72 -2.03 -0.50
C ASN A 49 -8.98 -1.99 0.36
N TYR A 50 -8.81 -2.26 1.65
CA TYR A 50 -9.88 -2.37 2.63
C TYR A 50 -9.62 -1.42 3.80
N THR A 51 -10.66 -0.70 4.19
CA THR A 51 -10.68 0.08 5.44
C THR A 51 -10.79 -0.84 6.65
N LYS A 52 -10.63 -0.29 7.86
CA LYS A 52 -10.71 -1.00 9.13
C LYS A 52 -12.06 -1.70 9.35
N ASP A 53 -13.15 -1.11 8.88
CA ASP A 53 -14.50 -1.68 8.90
C ASP A 53 -14.79 -2.62 7.71
N GLY A 54 -13.78 -2.91 6.87
CA GLY A 54 -13.87 -3.89 5.78
C GLY A 54 -14.44 -3.35 4.48
N LYS A 55 -14.64 -2.04 4.33
CA LYS A 55 -15.10 -1.44 3.06
C LYS A 55 -13.99 -1.48 2.02
N CYS A 56 -14.29 -2.08 0.87
CA CYS A 56 -13.39 -2.12 -0.28
C CYS A 56 -13.36 -0.76 -1.00
N PHE A 57 -12.18 -0.30 -1.39
CA PHE A 57 -11.97 0.86 -2.25
C PHE A 57 -10.77 0.66 -3.18
N ILE A 58 -10.74 1.39 -4.31
CA ILE A 58 -9.60 1.39 -5.22
C ILE A 58 -8.57 2.40 -4.73
N ASN A 59 -7.35 1.91 -4.46
CA ASN A 59 -6.20 2.74 -4.14
C ASN A 59 -5.33 2.91 -5.40
N LEU A 60 -5.28 4.14 -5.92
CA LEU A 60 -4.30 4.53 -6.95
C LEU A 60 -2.96 4.81 -6.27
N LEU A 61 -2.17 3.75 -6.10
CA LEU A 61 -0.92 3.78 -5.36
C LEU A 61 0.22 4.27 -6.24
N THR A 62 0.87 5.34 -5.80
CA THR A 62 2.16 5.81 -6.34
C THR A 62 3.21 5.70 -5.24
N MET A 63 4.37 5.10 -5.56
CA MET A 63 5.48 4.90 -4.64
C MET A 63 6.79 5.32 -5.31
N HIS A 64 7.55 6.17 -4.62
CA HIS A 64 8.87 6.61 -5.07
C HIS A 64 9.93 6.22 -4.03
N PRO A 65 11.07 5.66 -4.45
CA PRO A 65 12.20 5.44 -3.55
C PRO A 65 12.79 6.79 -3.12
N VAL A 66 13.12 6.91 -1.83
CA VAL A 66 13.83 8.07 -1.28
C VAL A 66 15.26 7.64 -0.97
N PHE A 67 16.22 8.24 -1.68
CA PHE A 67 17.64 7.99 -1.45
C PHE A 67 18.21 9.14 -0.63
N ASN A 68 18.97 8.81 0.42
CA ASN A 68 19.75 9.81 1.12
C ASN A 68 20.79 10.39 0.14
N LYS A 69 20.95 11.71 0.17
CA LYS A 69 22.13 12.32 -0.43
C LYS A 69 23.33 11.86 0.39
N LYS A 70 24.33 11.26 -0.27
CA LYS A 70 25.64 11.02 0.35
C LYS A 70 26.28 12.35 0.73
#